data_AF-A0A7X6YDR2-F1
#
_entry.id   AF-A0A7X6YDR2-F1
#
_cell.length_a   1.000
_cell.length_b   1.000
_cell.length_c   1.000
_cell.angle_alpha   90.00
_cell.angle_beta   90.00
_cell.angle_gamma   90.00
#
_symmetry.space_group_name_H-M   'P 1'
#
loop_
_entity.id
_entity.type
_entity.pdbx_description
1 polymer ?
#
loop_
_entity_poly.entity_id
_entity_poly.type
_entity_poly.pdbx_seq_one_letter_code
_entity_poly.pdbx_strand_id
1 'polypeptide(L)'
;TVDLAGGTLDLAGQVATTLTMIGSGGSVSNGTLAAGTLLSPGGDDAVGTLVLSDVGVDGAEYRLSFDGAQADLITSEGALDLTGLTVTALAEPSGRIYTILHAAGGLAGEKPQLVGLPSKWRLISTENDVCLAKRVGTCLTVY
;
A
#
# COMPACT_ATOMS: atom_id res chain seq x y z
N THR A 1 -1.38 -12.24 -13.24
CA THR A 1 -0.76 -12.20 -11.91
C THR A 1 0.73 -12.43 -12.05
N VAL A 2 1.52 -11.60 -11.40
CA VAL A 2 2.98 -11.71 -11.28
C VAL A 2 3.27 -12.04 -9.82
N ASP A 3 3.90 -13.19 -9.59
CA ASP A 3 4.47 -13.54 -8.30
C ASP A 3 5.97 -13.17 -8.33
N LEU A 4 6.35 -12.21 -7.51
CA LEU A 4 7.72 -11.74 -7.43
C LEU A 4 8.58 -12.70 -6.61
N ALA A 5 8.03 -13.36 -5.58
CA ALA A 5 8.76 -14.27 -4.68
C ALA A 5 10.19 -13.78 -4.26
N GLY A 6 10.36 -12.47 -4.02
CA GLY A 6 11.66 -11.86 -3.68
C GLY A 6 12.45 -11.28 -4.88
N GLY A 7 11.96 -11.45 -6.10
CA GLY A 7 12.52 -10.89 -7.33
C GLY A 7 12.11 -9.45 -7.60
N THR A 8 12.75 -8.86 -8.61
CA THR A 8 12.47 -7.50 -9.09
C THR A 8 11.75 -7.54 -10.43
N LEU A 9 10.59 -6.87 -10.51
CA LEU A 9 9.91 -6.56 -11.76
C LEU A 9 10.28 -5.15 -12.20
N ASP A 10 11.15 -5.05 -13.21
CA ASP A 10 11.45 -3.78 -13.87
C ASP A 10 10.39 -3.50 -14.96
N LEU A 11 9.68 -2.38 -14.82
CA LEU A 11 8.69 -1.93 -15.78
C LEU A 11 9.32 -1.14 -16.93
N ALA A 12 10.63 -0.85 -16.92
CA ALA A 12 11.35 -0.16 -18.00
C ALA A 12 10.68 1.15 -18.48
N GLY A 13 10.18 1.93 -17.53
CA GLY A 13 9.44 3.18 -17.74
C GLY A 13 8.01 3.01 -18.26
N GLN A 14 7.51 1.77 -18.35
CA GLN A 14 6.18 1.48 -18.86
C GLN A 14 5.08 1.69 -17.81
N VAL A 15 3.87 1.92 -18.31
CA VAL A 15 2.65 1.97 -17.51
C VAL A 15 2.04 0.56 -17.46
N ALA A 16 2.08 -0.04 -16.27
CA ALA A 16 1.38 -1.28 -15.99
C ALA A 16 -0.12 -1.01 -15.82
N THR A 17 -0.93 -1.69 -16.63
CA THR A 17 -2.39 -1.76 -16.48
C THR A 17 -2.76 -3.23 -16.30
N THR A 18 -3.73 -3.53 -15.44
CA THR A 18 -4.25 -4.90 -15.22
C THR A 18 -3.28 -5.93 -14.63
N LEU A 19 -2.20 -5.51 -13.97
CA LEU A 19 -1.29 -6.43 -13.26
C LEU A 19 -1.79 -6.72 -11.85
N THR A 20 -1.81 -7.99 -11.46
CA THR A 20 -1.91 -8.38 -10.04
C THR A 20 -0.52 -8.75 -9.56
N MET A 21 0.04 -7.98 -8.63
CA MET A 21 1.36 -8.21 -8.06
C MET A 21 1.21 -8.86 -6.69
N ILE A 22 1.82 -10.03 -6.57
CA ILE A 22 1.98 -10.78 -5.33
C ILE A 22 3.48 -10.92 -5.12
N GLY A 23 3.99 -10.74 -3.90
CA GLY A 23 5.43 -10.82 -3.72
C GLY A 23 5.85 -10.52 -2.30
N SER A 24 5.91 -11.56 -1.47
CA SER A 24 6.44 -11.46 -0.11
C SER A 24 7.94 -11.17 -0.17
N GLY A 25 8.31 -9.89 -0.15
CA GLY A 25 9.68 -9.39 -0.28
C GLY A 25 10.12 -9.06 -1.71
N GLY A 26 9.19 -9.02 -2.67
CA GLY A 26 9.50 -8.62 -4.06
C GLY A 26 9.70 -7.11 -4.20
N SER A 27 10.26 -6.70 -5.34
CA SER A 27 10.37 -5.29 -5.71
C SER A 27 9.81 -5.02 -7.10
N VAL A 28 9.28 -3.81 -7.30
CA VAL A 28 8.85 -3.29 -8.60
C VAL A 28 9.59 -2.00 -8.84
N SER A 29 10.15 -1.84 -10.03
CA SER A 29 10.97 -0.66 -10.34
C SER A 29 10.65 -0.02 -11.68
N ASN A 30 11.03 1.25 -11.80
CA ASN A 30 11.04 2.04 -13.03
C ASN A 30 9.72 1.99 -13.82
N GLY A 31 8.64 2.55 -13.29
CA GLY A 31 7.40 2.60 -14.07
C GLY A 31 6.23 3.25 -13.37
N THR A 32 5.03 2.95 -13.87
CA THR A 32 3.79 3.49 -13.29
C THR A 32 2.76 2.39 -13.16
N LEU A 33 2.14 2.31 -11.99
CA LEU A 33 1.04 1.40 -11.69
C LEU A 33 -0.27 2.14 -11.90
N ALA A 34 -0.87 1.94 -13.07
CA ALA A 34 -2.12 2.59 -13.43
C ALA A 34 -3.36 1.80 -12.92
N ALA A 35 -4.53 2.42 -13.08
CA ALA A 35 -5.82 1.82 -12.76
C ALA A 35 -6.00 0.41 -13.33
N GLY A 36 -6.62 -0.46 -12.51
CA GLY A 36 -6.76 -1.89 -12.78
C GLY A 36 -5.58 -2.73 -12.32
N THR A 37 -4.50 -2.11 -11.85
CA THR A 37 -3.41 -2.81 -11.15
C THR A 37 -3.81 -3.13 -9.72
N LEU A 38 -3.58 -4.38 -9.30
CA LEU A 38 -3.81 -4.88 -7.95
C LEU A 38 -2.47 -5.15 -7.27
N LEU A 39 -2.28 -4.61 -6.08
CA LEU A 39 -1.13 -4.84 -5.20
C LEU A 39 -1.56 -5.70 -4.02
N SER A 40 -0.90 -6.83 -3.81
CA SER A 40 -1.14 -7.73 -2.67
C SER A 40 0.21 -8.30 -2.20
N PRO A 41 0.98 -7.56 -1.38
CA PRO A 41 2.34 -7.91 -0.98
C PRO A 41 2.50 -9.34 -0.46
N GLY A 42 1.67 -9.78 0.50
CA GLY A 42 1.68 -11.15 1.02
C GLY A 42 0.80 -12.13 0.24
N GLY A 43 -0.01 -11.65 -0.70
CA GLY A 43 -1.16 -12.40 -1.21
C GLY A 43 -2.40 -12.21 -0.35
N ASP A 44 -3.55 -12.69 -0.84
CA ASP A 44 -4.85 -12.44 -0.19
C ASP A 44 -5.01 -13.13 1.18
N ASP A 45 -4.18 -14.14 1.46
CA ASP A 45 -4.26 -15.00 2.66
C ASP A 45 -3.02 -14.90 3.57
N ALA A 46 -2.06 -14.03 3.26
CA ALA A 46 -0.84 -13.86 4.06
C ALA A 46 -0.37 -12.40 4.08
N VAL A 47 0.53 -12.09 5.01
CA VAL A 47 1.16 -10.77 5.11
C VAL A 47 2.54 -10.81 4.47
N GLY A 48 2.87 -9.77 3.71
CA GLY A 48 4.16 -9.61 3.04
C GLY A 48 4.54 -8.16 2.86
N THR A 49 5.74 -7.97 2.31
CA THR A 49 6.30 -6.64 2.03
C THR A 49 6.58 -6.50 0.54
N LEU A 50 6.15 -5.41 -0.08
CA LEU A 50 6.44 -5.09 -1.47
C LEU A 50 7.26 -3.80 -1.54
N VAL A 51 8.40 -3.84 -2.20
CA VAL A 51 9.26 -2.67 -2.38
C VAL A 51 8.95 -2.01 -3.73
N LEU A 52 8.76 -0.70 -3.74
CA LEU A 52 8.58 0.12 -4.93
C LEU A 52 9.79 1.06 -5.08
N SER A 53 10.41 1.07 -6.25
CA SER A 53 11.59 1.89 -6.52
C SER A 53 11.43 2.66 -7.82
N ASP A 54 11.34 3.99 -7.75
CA ASP A 54 11.04 4.83 -8.92
C ASP A 54 9.74 4.39 -9.63
N VAL A 55 8.71 4.11 -8.84
CA VAL A 55 7.38 3.72 -9.31
C VAL A 55 6.36 4.76 -8.91
N GLY A 56 5.60 5.26 -9.88
CA GLY A 56 4.40 6.08 -9.62
C GLY A 56 3.17 5.20 -9.43
N VAL A 57 2.24 5.61 -8.57
CA VAL A 57 0.91 5.00 -8.47
C VAL A 57 -0.13 5.97 -8.99
N ASP A 58 -0.94 5.53 -9.95
CA ASP A 58 -2.00 6.32 -10.56
C ASP A 58 -3.28 5.46 -10.69
N GLY A 59 -4.05 5.37 -9.62
CA GLY A 59 -5.31 4.62 -9.63
C GLY A 59 -5.21 3.13 -9.31
N ALA A 60 -4.05 2.62 -8.87
CA ALA A 60 -3.92 1.22 -8.46
C ALA A 60 -4.75 0.91 -7.20
N GLU A 61 -5.07 -0.37 -7.02
CA GLU A 61 -5.73 -0.88 -5.83
C GLU A 61 -4.74 -1.70 -5.00
N TYR A 62 -4.59 -1.34 -3.73
CA TYR A 62 -3.83 -2.06 -2.74
C TYR A 62 -4.76 -2.90 -1.87
N ARG A 63 -4.72 -4.23 -2.06
CA ARG A 63 -5.43 -5.21 -1.25
C ARG A 63 -4.61 -5.54 -0.02
N LEU A 64 -5.14 -5.15 1.13
CA LEU A 64 -4.45 -5.17 2.41
C LEU A 64 -4.88 -6.41 3.22
N SER A 65 -3.92 -7.31 3.44
CA SER A 65 -4.06 -8.48 4.32
C SER A 65 -3.48 -8.21 5.71
N PHE A 66 -3.95 -8.99 6.69
CA PHE A 66 -3.53 -8.89 8.09
C PHE A 66 -3.25 -10.25 8.70
N ASP A 67 -2.24 -10.31 9.56
CA ASP A 67 -1.95 -11.47 10.40
C ASP A 67 -1.64 -11.00 11.83
N GLY A 68 -2.61 -11.15 12.72
CA GLY A 68 -2.52 -10.67 14.10
C GLY A 68 -2.20 -9.18 14.19
N ALA A 69 -1.00 -8.86 14.68
CA ALA A 69 -0.48 -7.50 14.84
C ALA A 69 0.32 -6.99 13.62
N GLN A 70 0.42 -7.79 12.56
CA GLN A 70 1.09 -7.43 11.31
C GLN A 70 0.07 -7.17 10.21
N ALA A 71 0.45 -6.33 9.25
CA ALA A 71 -0.30 -6.02 8.03
C ALA A 71 0.66 -6.06 6.85
N ASP A 72 0.12 -6.22 5.64
CA ASP A 72 0.91 -5.98 4.44
C ASP A 72 1.56 -4.59 4.48
N LEU A 73 2.76 -4.51 3.91
CA LEU A 73 3.54 -3.30 3.88
C LEU A 73 4.05 -3.03 2.46
N ILE A 74 3.79 -1.83 1.95
CA ILE A 74 4.46 -1.31 0.77
C ILE A 74 5.59 -0.39 1.24
N THR A 75 6.82 -0.60 0.78
CA THR A 75 7.94 0.30 1.09
C THR A 75 8.48 0.93 -0.19
N SER A 76 9.03 2.14 -0.07
CA SER A 76 9.77 2.80 -1.14
C SER A 76 10.99 3.49 -0.57
N GLU A 77 12.15 3.33 -1.21
CA GLU A 77 13.34 4.11 -0.86
C GLU A 77 13.26 5.55 -1.41
N GLY A 78 12.54 5.75 -2.52
CA GLY A 78 12.30 7.03 -3.15
C GLY A 78 10.99 7.68 -2.71
N ALA A 79 10.69 8.85 -3.29
CA ALA A 79 9.40 9.48 -3.14
C ALA A 79 8.31 8.64 -3.82
N LEU A 80 7.14 8.55 -3.21
CA LEU A 80 6.02 7.78 -3.75
C LEU A 80 4.79 8.68 -3.90
N ASP A 81 4.31 8.80 -5.13
CA ASP A 81 3.04 9.46 -5.43
C ASP A 81 1.90 8.45 -5.27
N LEU A 82 0.93 8.77 -4.41
CA LEU A 82 -0.23 7.94 -4.08
C LEU A 82 -1.52 8.38 -4.79
N THR A 83 -1.42 9.25 -5.80
CA THR A 83 -2.59 9.78 -6.51
C THR A 83 -3.49 8.66 -7.04
N GLY A 84 -4.78 8.74 -6.70
CA GLY A 84 -5.77 7.72 -7.09
C GLY A 84 -5.63 6.36 -6.40
N LEU A 85 -4.68 6.15 -5.49
CA LEU A 85 -4.53 4.86 -4.81
C LEU A 85 -5.77 4.54 -3.97
N THR A 86 -6.29 3.32 -4.13
CA THR A 86 -7.37 2.78 -3.30
C THR A 86 -6.84 1.65 -2.45
N VAL A 87 -7.07 1.69 -1.14
CA VAL A 87 -6.70 0.64 -0.19
C VAL A 87 -7.96 -0.15 0.18
N THR A 88 -7.98 -1.43 -0.17
CA THR A 88 -9.08 -2.36 0.13
C THR A 88 -8.63 -3.37 1.17
N ALA A 89 -9.20 -3.32 2.37
CA ALA A 89 -8.94 -4.35 3.37
C ALA A 89 -9.71 -5.64 3.07
N LEU A 90 -9.04 -6.78 3.13
CA LEU A 90 -9.68 -8.08 2.90
C LEU A 90 -10.39 -8.64 4.14
N ALA A 91 -9.97 -8.23 5.33
CA ALA A 91 -10.58 -8.61 6.59
C ALA A 91 -10.53 -7.45 7.60
N GLU A 92 -11.34 -7.50 8.66
CA GLU A 92 -11.21 -6.53 9.75
C GLU A 92 -9.97 -6.86 10.60
N PRO A 93 -9.00 -5.93 10.74
CA PRO A 93 -7.84 -6.18 11.57
C PRO A 93 -8.18 -6.19 13.07
N SER A 94 -7.42 -6.97 13.84
CA SER A 94 -7.62 -7.12 15.29
C SER A 94 -6.90 -6.05 16.13
N GLY A 95 -5.85 -5.44 15.56
CA GLY A 95 -4.99 -4.47 16.22
C GLY A 95 -5.56 -3.06 16.30
N ARG A 96 -4.67 -2.09 16.52
CA ARG A 96 -5.06 -0.67 16.71
C ARG A 96 -4.50 0.24 15.63
N ILE A 97 -3.24 0.05 15.26
CA ILE A 97 -2.52 0.86 14.27
C ILE A 97 -1.61 -0.07 13.49
N TYR A 98 -1.58 0.09 12.17
CA TYR A 98 -0.74 -0.65 11.26
C TYR A 98 -0.12 0.33 10.26
N THR A 99 1.20 0.31 10.11
CA THR A 99 1.86 0.98 8.99
C THR A 99 1.68 0.10 7.77
N ILE A 100 1.00 0.62 6.75
CA ILE A 100 0.69 -0.15 5.53
C ILE A 100 1.51 0.32 4.34
N LEU A 101 2.08 1.53 4.44
CA LEU A 101 2.93 2.11 3.43
C LEU A 101 4.01 2.97 4.09
N HIS A 102 5.23 2.88 3.60
CA HIS A 102 6.38 3.67 4.01
C HIS A 102 7.17 4.14 2.78
N ALA A 103 7.44 5.43 2.63
CA ALA A 103 8.31 5.98 1.59
C ALA A 103 9.40 6.85 2.23
N ALA A 104 10.65 6.42 2.14
CA ALA A 104 11.78 7.12 2.74
C ALA A 104 12.06 8.47 2.05
N GLY A 105 11.75 8.59 0.75
CA GLY A 105 11.85 9.84 0.00
C GLY A 105 10.63 10.76 0.12
N GLY A 106 9.63 10.39 0.93
CA GLY A 106 8.41 11.17 1.15
C GLY A 106 7.20 10.69 0.35
N LEU A 107 6.02 11.04 0.85
CA LEU A 107 4.74 10.77 0.22
C LEU A 107 4.21 12.02 -0.49
N ALA A 108 3.78 11.82 -1.73
CA ALA A 108 3.14 12.83 -2.55
C ALA A 108 1.75 12.37 -3.01
N GLY A 109 1.00 13.31 -3.60
CA GLY A 109 -0.32 13.04 -4.16
C GLY A 109 -1.45 13.12 -3.15
N GLU A 110 -2.57 12.50 -3.52
CA GLU A 110 -3.78 12.50 -2.71
C GLU A 110 -3.75 11.40 -1.65
N LYS A 111 -4.49 11.64 -0.56
CA LYS A 111 -4.67 10.62 0.47
C LYS A 111 -5.44 9.42 -0.11
N PRO A 112 -4.92 8.19 0.06
CA PRO A 112 -5.60 7.02 -0.48
C PRO A 112 -7.02 6.84 0.06
N GLN A 113 -7.90 6.28 -0.74
CA GLN A 113 -9.25 5.91 -0.32
C GLN A 113 -9.22 4.59 0.45
N LEU A 114 -10.01 4.46 1.52
CA LEU A 114 -10.13 3.21 2.27
C LEU A 114 -11.48 2.54 1.99
N VAL A 115 -11.44 1.29 1.56
CA VAL A 115 -12.59 0.46 1.23
C VAL A 115 -12.55 -0.84 2.03
N GLY A 116 -13.72 -1.41 2.33
CA GLY A 116 -13.83 -2.72 2.99
C GLY A 116 -13.79 -2.69 4.53
N LEU A 117 -13.51 -1.55 5.16
CA LEU A 117 -13.53 -1.43 6.63
C LEU A 117 -14.68 -0.56 7.16
N PRO A 118 -15.18 -0.85 8.38
CA PRO A 118 -16.12 0.02 9.08
C PRO A 118 -15.53 1.41 9.33
N SER A 119 -16.39 2.43 9.44
CA SER A 119 -16.03 3.86 9.62
C SER A 119 -15.21 4.19 10.88
N LYS A 120 -15.09 3.23 11.81
CA LYS A 120 -14.16 3.32 12.95
C LYS A 120 -12.69 3.27 12.50
N TRP A 121 -12.39 2.74 11.32
CA TRP A 121 -11.06 2.71 10.75
C TRP A 121 -10.83 3.91 9.83
N ARG A 122 -9.61 4.42 9.82
CA ARG A 122 -9.21 5.50 8.91
C ARG A 122 -7.73 5.35 8.55
N LEU A 123 -7.40 5.82 7.36
CA LEU A 123 -6.01 6.06 7.00
C LEU A 123 -5.54 7.37 7.63
N ILE A 124 -4.29 7.39 8.07
CA ILE A 124 -3.57 8.56 8.56
C ILE A 124 -2.29 8.60 7.73
N SER A 125 -2.10 9.68 6.97
CA SER A 125 -0.87 9.90 6.21
C SER A 125 -0.01 10.89 6.97
N THR A 126 1.27 10.56 7.11
CA THR A 126 2.33 11.45 7.57
C THR A 126 3.19 11.85 6.37
N GLU A 127 4.33 12.48 6.61
CA GLU A 127 5.29 12.83 5.56
C GLU A 127 5.81 11.58 4.82
N ASN A 128 6.03 10.47 5.54
CA ASN A 128 6.68 9.26 5.00
C ASN A 128 5.83 7.99 5.15
N ASP A 129 4.77 7.99 5.97
CA ASP A 129 4.02 6.78 6.28
C ASP A 129 2.53 6.94 6.00
N VAL A 130 1.89 5.87 5.53
CA VAL A 130 0.43 5.72 5.63
C VAL A 130 0.13 4.64 6.65
N CYS A 131 -0.61 5.03 7.68
CA CYS A 131 -1.02 4.15 8.76
C CYS A 131 -2.53 3.93 8.74
N LEU A 132 -2.96 2.67 8.83
CA LEU A 132 -4.34 2.32 9.13
C LEU A 132 -4.54 2.33 10.65
N ALA A 133 -5.38 3.24 11.14
CA ALA A 133 -5.62 3.40 12.57
C ALA A 133 -7.11 3.24 12.92
N LYS A 134 -7.37 2.54 14.02
CA LYS A 134 -8.68 2.44 14.65
C LYS A 134 -8.95 3.70 15.47
N ARG A 135 -10.07 4.38 15.22
CA ARG A 135 -10.56 5.46 16.07
C ARG A 135 -10.94 4.88 17.43
N VAL A 136 -10.17 5.25 18.45
CA VAL A 136 -10.50 5.00 19.86
C VAL A 136 -10.39 6.33 20.58
N GLY A 137 -11.52 7.00 20.82
CA GLY A 137 -11.54 8.34 21.43
C GLY A 137 -11.09 9.48 20.51
N THR A 138 -11.40 10.71 20.93
CA THR A 138 -11.29 11.95 20.15
C THR A 138 -9.89 12.15 19.56
N CYS A 139 -9.82 12.26 18.23
CA CYS A 139 -8.60 12.66 17.56
C CYS A 139 -8.46 14.17 17.64
N LEU A 140 -7.56 14.63 18.49
CA LEU A 140 -7.12 16.02 18.54
C LEU A 140 -6.05 16.18 17.45
N THR A 141 -6.37 16.91 16.38
CA THR A 141 -5.39 17.38 15.43
C THR A 141 -4.85 18.70 15.98
N VAL A 142 -3.56 18.74 16.30
CA VAL A 142 -2.87 20.00 16.61
C VAL A 142 -2.37 20.55 15.27
N TYR A 143 -2.81 21.76 14.94
CA TYR A 143 -2.30 22.56 13.81
C TYR A 143 -1.09 23.37 14.26
#